data_AF-A0A920T750-F1
#
_entry.id   AF-A0A920T750-F1
#
_cell.length_a   1.000
_cell.length_b   1.000
_cell.length_c   1.000
_cell.angle_alpha   90.00
_cell.angle_beta   90.00
_cell.angle_gamma   90.00
#
_symmetry.space_group_name_H-M   'P 1'
#
loop_
_entity.id
_entity.type
_entity.pdbx_description
1 polymer ?
#
loop_
_entity_poly.entity_id
_entity_poly.type
_entity_poly.pdbx_seq_one_letter_code
_entity_poly.pdbx_strand_id
1 'polypeptide(L)' 'MLGPTGVGVLIARKNILEEIDPFMGGGEMINSVNMDESTWNEVPWKFEAGTPNIAQVIGLGAAIDYIKKLE' A
#
# COMPACT_ATOMS: atom_id res chain seq x y z
N MET A 1 8.28 9.66 -14.35
CA MET A 1 6.98 8.96 -14.21
C MET A 1 5.86 9.96 -14.43
N LEU A 2 5.00 9.74 -15.42
CA LEU A 2 3.95 10.68 -15.86
C LEU A 2 2.62 10.49 -15.08
N GLY A 3 2.71 10.21 -13.79
CA GLY A 3 1.56 9.88 -12.94
C GLY A 3 1.04 11.08 -12.12
N PRO A 4 -0.09 10.92 -11.41
CA PRO A 4 -0.63 11.91 -10.48
C PRO A 4 0.34 12.24 -9.32
N THR A 5 0.14 13.38 -8.66
CA THR A 5 0.84 13.72 -7.41
C THR A 5 0.25 12.98 -6.21
N GLY A 6 1.02 12.86 -5.12
CA GLY A 6 0.53 12.27 -3.87
C GLY A 6 0.42 10.74 -3.89
N VAL A 7 1.06 10.06 -4.84
CA VAL A 7 1.13 8.61 -4.94
C VAL A 7 2.56 8.15 -5.23
N GLY A 8 2.94 7.01 -4.67
CA GLY A 8 4.25 6.40 -4.84
C GLY A 8 4.19 4.90 -4.50
N VAL A 9 5.32 4.21 -4.63
CA VAL A 9 5.42 2.76 -4.38
C VAL A 9 6.64 2.48 -3.51
N LEU A 10 6.46 1.66 -2.48
CA LEU A 10 7.54 1.04 -1.73
C LEU A 10 7.71 -0.41 -2.21
N ILE A 11 8.94 -0.79 -2.56
CA ILE A 11 9.29 -2.17 -2.90
C ILE A 11 10.30 -2.68 -1.89
N ALA A 12 9.99 -3.80 -1.26
CA ALA A 12 10.88 -4.50 -0.35
C ALA A 12 10.70 -6.02 -0.49
N ARG A 13 11.67 -6.79 0.01
CA ARG A 13 11.54 -8.25 0.02
C ARG A 13 10.41 -8.66 0.96
N LYS A 14 9.61 -9.65 0.55
CA LYS A 14 8.43 -10.10 1.31
C LYS A 14 8.77 -10.48 2.76
N ASN A 15 9.85 -11.23 2.96
CA ASN A 15 10.28 -11.67 4.29
C ASN A 15 10.60 -10.48 5.22
N ILE A 16 11.16 -9.38 4.67
CA ILE A 16 11.41 -8.16 5.44
C ILE A 16 10.09 -7.50 5.82
N LEU A 17 9.12 -7.39 4.89
CA LEU A 17 7.82 -6.79 5.15
C LEU A 17 6.98 -7.60 6.16
N GLU A 18 7.13 -8.91 6.16
CA GLU A 18 6.48 -9.79 7.14
C GLU A 18 7.04 -9.57 8.55
N GLU A 19 8.36 -9.36 8.68
CA GLU A 19 9.06 -9.19 9.96
C GLU A 19 8.89 -7.81 10.61
N ILE A 20 8.79 -6.71 9.84
CA ILE A 20 8.75 -5.35 10.39
C ILE A 20 7.34 -4.95 10.87
N ASP A 21 7.27 -4.11 11.90
CA ASP A 21 6.01 -3.58 12.43
C ASP A 21 5.31 -2.61 11.46
N PRO A 22 3.95 -2.51 11.50
CA PRO A 22 3.21 -1.56 10.67
C PRO A 22 3.59 -0.11 10.98
N PHE A 23 3.57 0.75 9.95
CA PHE A 23 3.92 2.17 10.10
C PHE A 23 2.76 3.03 10.63
N MET A 24 1.58 2.88 10.04
CA MET A 24 0.34 3.57 10.44
C MET A 24 -0.68 2.55 10.90
N GLY A 25 -1.52 2.92 11.88
CA GLY A 25 -2.65 2.12 12.36
C GLY A 25 -3.99 2.67 11.88
N GLY A 26 -4.99 1.80 11.70
CA GLY A 26 -6.34 2.19 11.28
C GLY A 26 -7.08 1.05 10.60
N GLY A 27 -8.19 1.38 9.92
CA GLY A 27 -8.90 0.40 9.07
C GLY A 27 -8.03 -0.13 7.92
N GLU A 28 -8.49 -1.20 7.26
CA GLU A 28 -7.81 -1.97 6.19
C GLU A 28 -6.55 -2.73 6.60
N MET A 29 -5.65 -2.12 7.38
CA MET A 29 -4.38 -2.73 7.78
C MET A 29 -4.51 -3.74 8.94
N ILE A 30 -5.64 -3.73 9.64
CA ILE A 30 -5.98 -4.64 10.74
C ILE A 30 -6.73 -5.86 10.19
N ASN A 31 -6.38 -7.05 10.68
CA ASN A 31 -7.18 -8.26 10.46
C ASN A 31 -8.24 -8.45 11.56
N SER A 32 -7.87 -8.26 12.83
CA SER A 32 -8.82 -8.25 13.95
C SER A 32 -8.42 -7.21 15.00
N VAL A 33 -9.40 -6.61 15.68
CA VAL A 33 -9.18 -5.66 16.77
C VAL A 33 -10.20 -5.89 17.89
N ASN A 34 -9.72 -5.84 19.12
CA ASN A 34 -10.53 -5.71 20.32
C ASN A 34 -9.95 -4.60 21.21
N MET A 35 -10.43 -4.45 22.44
CA MET A 35 -10.01 -3.34 23.32
C MET A 35 -8.57 -3.47 23.82
N ASP A 36 -8.01 -4.69 23.83
CA ASP A 36 -6.70 -5.00 24.42
C ASP A 36 -5.63 -5.27 23.35
N GLU A 37 -6.01 -5.86 22.21
CA GLU A 37 -5.08 -6.28 21.17
C GLU A 37 -5.61 -6.07 19.74
N SER A 38 -4.68 -6.08 18.79
CA SER A 38 -4.94 -6.08 17.36
C SER A 38 -4.01 -7.03 16.64
N THR A 39 -4.51 -7.67 15.59
CA THR A 39 -3.69 -8.45 14.65
C THR A 39 -3.64 -7.75 13.30
N TRP A 40 -2.50 -7.85 12.63
CA TRP A 40 -2.26 -7.18 11.36
C TRP A 40 -2.75 -8.01 10.18
N ASN A 41 -3.17 -7.32 9.12
CA ASN A 41 -3.48 -7.93 7.84
C ASN A 41 -2.20 -8.46 7.17
N GLU A 42 -2.35 -9.25 6.12
CA GLU A 42 -1.22 -9.75 5.34
C GLU A 42 -0.53 -8.60 4.58
N VAL A 43 0.74 -8.80 4.22
CA VAL A 43 1.45 -7.89 3.31
C VAL A 43 0.82 -8.00 1.92
N PRO A 44 0.42 -6.88 1.26
CA PRO A 44 0.86 -5.50 1.52
C PRO A 44 -0.04 -4.67 2.45
N TRP A 45 -1.28 -5.08 2.69
CA TRP A 45 -2.30 -4.29 3.41
C TRP A 45 -1.89 -3.89 4.82
N LYS A 46 -1.02 -4.68 5.48
CA LYS A 46 -0.34 -4.32 6.74
C LYS A 46 0.23 -2.88 6.76
N PHE A 47 0.60 -2.32 5.61
CA PHE A 47 1.23 -1.00 5.49
C PHE A 47 0.35 0.07 4.83
N GLU A 48 -0.91 -0.24 4.50
CA GLU A 48 -1.82 0.66 3.78
C GLU A 48 -3.05 1.00 4.64
N ALA A 49 -2.81 1.70 5.75
CA ALA A 49 -3.85 2.06 6.71
C ALA A 49 -4.85 3.09 6.14
N GLY A 50 -6.14 2.78 6.30
CA GLY A 50 -7.25 3.67 5.92
C GLY A 50 -7.62 3.62 4.44
N THR A 51 -8.51 4.52 4.02
CA THR A 51 -8.94 4.60 2.62
C THR A 51 -7.75 5.01 1.73
N PRO A 52 -7.38 4.21 0.71
CA PRO A 52 -6.24 4.52 -0.15
C PRO A 52 -6.46 5.78 -1.00
N ASN A 53 -5.37 6.27 -1.61
CA ASN A 53 -5.43 7.30 -2.64
C ASN A 53 -5.89 6.73 -3.99
N ILE A 54 -7.14 6.24 -4.03
CA ILE A 54 -7.67 5.31 -5.06
C ILE A 54 -7.47 5.85 -6.49
N ALA A 55 -7.95 7.06 -6.77
CA ALA A 55 -7.89 7.63 -8.12
C ALA A 55 -6.44 7.85 -8.59
N GLN A 56 -5.55 8.20 -7.67
CA GLN A 56 -4.15 8.46 -7.94
C GLN A 56 -3.39 7.16 -8.21
N VAL A 57 -3.69 6.07 -7.49
CA VAL A 57 -3.11 4.74 -7.77
C VAL A 57 -3.56 4.22 -9.13
N ILE A 58 -4.85 4.38 -9.48
CA ILE A 58 -5.36 4.05 -10.83
C ILE A 58 -4.63 4.88 -11.90
N GLY A 59 -4.49 6.18 -11.68
CA GLY A 59 -3.79 7.07 -12.61
C GLY A 59 -2.29 6.75 -12.74
N LEU A 60 -1.64 6.32 -11.66
CA LEU A 60 -0.25 5.84 -11.71
C LEU A 60 -0.13 4.56 -12.55
N GLY A 61 -1.09 3.64 -12.43
CA GLY A 61 -1.17 2.45 -13.28
C GLY A 61 -1.26 2.80 -14.77
N ALA A 62 -2.16 3.72 -15.13
CA ALA A 62 -2.29 4.21 -16.51
C ALA A 62 -1.00 4.88 -17.03
N ALA A 63 -0.30 5.63 -16.18
CA ALA A 63 0.97 6.25 -16.53
C ALA A 63 2.09 5.22 -16.79
N ILE A 64 2.13 4.13 -16.01
CA ILE A 64 3.06 3.01 -16.23
C ILE A 64 2.77 2.35 -17.57
N ASP A 65 1.49 2.04 -17.85
CA ASP A 65 1.08 1.41 -19.11
C ASP A 65 1.41 2.26 -20.33
N TYR A 66 1.29 3.59 -20.21
CA TYR A 66 1.69 4.51 -21.27
C TYR A 66 3.20 4.43 -21.54
N ILE A 67 4.04 4.49 -20.50
CA ILE A 67 5.50 4.43 -20.65
C ILE A 67 5.92 3.09 -21.26
N LYS A 68 5.35 1.97 -20.80
CA LYS A 68 5.64 0.63 -21.33
C LYS A 68 5.31 0.45 -22.82
N LYS A 69 4.41 1.28 -23.39
CA LYS A 69 4.08 1.25 -24.83
C LYS A 69 5.05 2.07 -25.68
N LEU A 70 5.88 2.91 -25.05
CA LEU A 70 6.92 3.69 -25.73
C LEU A 70 8.26 2.96 -25.77
N GLU A 71 8.42 1.91 -24.96
CA GLU A 71 9.51 0.94 -25.02
C GLU A 71 9.26 -0.09 -26.12
#